data_AF-A0A7Y3N6W6-F1
#
_entry.id   AF-A0A7Y3N6W6-F1
#
_cell.length_a   1.000
_cell.length_b   1.000
_cell.length_c   1.000
_cell.angle_alpha   90.00
_cell.angle_beta   90.00
_cell.angle_gamma   90.00
#
_symmetry.space_group_name_H-M   'P 1'
#
loop_
_entity.id
_entity.type
_entity.pdbx_description
1 polymer ?
#
loop_
_entity_poly.entity_id
_entity_poly.type
_entity_poly.pdbx_seq_one_letter_code
_entity_poly.pdbx_strand_id
1 'polypeptide(L)'
;MYECKFFIQPFLFTAMLTQVIVYLDGGANVTGFKELHQCCKFVLSPYDHKSQKKRGDVKWELATPSQAQWRDSHMSLKDTHFSWEDHKASEKLSEIYSIIGNGPRERRDGLHLDSAFKSGAHIFLTSDIGNIWSHRHVLEPLLGFRIFYPDLEVNLVKEFINRLLA
;
A
#
# COMPACT_ATOMS: atom_id res chain seq x y z
N MET A 1 -0.74 -45.83 5.05
CA MET A 1 0.42 -44.94 5.25
C MET A 1 0.53 -44.06 4.02
N TYR A 2 0.19 -42.78 4.14
CA TYR A 2 0.30 -41.82 3.04
C TYR A 2 1.54 -40.95 3.34
N GLU A 3 2.58 -41.10 2.53
CA GLU A 3 3.76 -40.24 2.60
C GLU A 3 3.43 -38.87 1.99
N CYS A 4 3.28 -37.85 2.85
CA CYS A 4 3.27 -36.46 2.44
C CYS A 4 4.70 -36.05 2.07
N LYS A 5 5.00 -35.98 0.77
CA LYS A 5 6.24 -35.37 0.27
C LYS A 5 6.09 -33.86 0.33
N PHE A 6 6.74 -33.25 1.33
CA PHE A 6 6.95 -31.80 1.39
C PHE A 6 7.74 -31.35 0.16
N PHE A 7 7.08 -30.58 -0.70
CA PHE A 7 7.70 -29.91 -1.83
C PHE A 7 8.35 -28.62 -1.31
N ILE A 8 9.60 -28.72 -0.85
CA ILE A 8 10.43 -27.56 -0.54
C ILE A 8 11.01 -27.10 -1.88
N GLN A 9 10.52 -26.00 -2.44
CA GLN A 9 11.23 -25.32 -3.53
C GLN A 9 12.34 -24.46 -2.92
N PRO A 10 13.63 -24.72 -3.21
CA PRO A 10 14.72 -23.85 -2.83
C PRO A 10 15.02 -22.97 -4.04
N PHE A 11 14.35 -21.84 -4.16
CA PHE A 11 14.78 -20.80 -5.09
C PHE A 11 14.30 -19.48 -4.52
N LEU A 12 15.26 -18.63 -4.12
CA LEU A 12 15.29 -17.24 -4.55
C LEU A 12 16.59 -16.61 -4.04
N PHE A 13 17.41 -16.27 -5.02
CA PHE A 13 18.47 -15.28 -4.93
C PHE A 13 17.87 -14.03 -4.26
N THR A 14 18.29 -13.71 -3.02
CA THR A 14 17.83 -12.49 -2.34
C THR A 14 18.43 -11.30 -3.08
N ALA A 15 17.72 -10.79 -4.08
CA ALA A 15 18.01 -9.46 -4.59
C ALA A 15 17.83 -8.50 -3.42
N MET A 16 18.93 -7.92 -2.93
CA MET A 16 18.84 -6.91 -1.89
C MET A 16 17.97 -5.77 -2.42
N LEU A 17 16.86 -5.50 -1.74
CA LEU A 17 16.02 -4.36 -2.08
C LEU A 17 16.84 -3.11 -1.87
N THR A 18 17.05 -2.34 -2.94
CA THR A 18 17.74 -1.05 -2.84
C THR A 18 16.81 0.04 -2.30
N GLN A 19 15.50 -0.20 -2.34
CA GLN A 19 14.48 0.75 -1.91
C GLN A 19 13.19 0.03 -1.50
N VAL A 20 12.65 0.41 -0.33
CA VAL A 20 11.34 -0.08 0.16
C VAL A 20 10.24 0.89 -0.27
N ILE A 21 9.18 0.38 -0.89
CA ILE A 21 8.03 1.20 -1.29
C ILE A 21 6.99 1.20 -0.16
N VAL A 22 6.68 2.39 0.36
CA VAL A 22 5.73 2.59 1.46
C VAL A 22 4.52 3.36 0.94
N TYR A 23 3.37 2.70 0.90
CA TYR A 23 2.10 3.34 0.56
C TYR A 23 1.51 4.04 1.77
N LEU A 24 1.03 5.26 1.56
CA LEU A 24 0.40 6.11 2.56
C LEU A 24 -1.08 6.31 2.23
N ASP A 25 -1.97 5.87 3.12
CA ASP A 25 -3.35 6.35 3.12
C ASP A 25 -3.41 7.83 3.60
N GLY A 26 -4.43 8.57 3.15
CA GLY A 26 -4.71 9.97 3.45
C GLY A 26 -4.85 10.33 4.93
N GLY A 27 -5.00 9.37 5.84
CA GLY A 27 -4.94 9.58 7.28
C GLY A 27 -3.65 9.11 7.97
N ALA A 28 -2.76 8.37 7.30
CA ALA A 28 -1.56 7.80 7.94
C ALA A 28 -0.59 8.86 8.50
N ASN A 29 -0.18 8.69 9.77
CA ASN A 29 0.82 9.54 10.41
C ASN A 29 2.24 9.18 9.96
N VAL A 30 2.99 10.16 9.46
CA VAL A 30 4.34 9.98 8.89
C VAL A 30 5.45 10.65 9.69
N THR A 31 5.12 11.28 10.81
CA THR A 31 6.07 12.12 11.57
C THR A 31 7.31 11.34 12.04
N GLY A 32 7.14 10.04 12.31
CA GLY A 32 8.20 9.14 12.77
C GLY A 32 9.03 8.46 11.68
N PHE A 33 8.88 8.85 10.40
CA PHE A 33 9.53 8.20 9.26
C PHE A 33 10.44 9.13 8.44
N LYS A 34 10.72 10.35 8.93
CA LYS A 34 11.54 11.32 8.19
C LYS A 34 12.95 10.80 7.91
N GLU A 35 13.52 10.04 8.82
CA GLU A 35 14.85 9.44 8.66
C GLU A 35 14.90 8.34 7.59
N LEU A 36 13.75 7.78 7.20
CA LEU A 36 13.67 6.64 6.29
C LEU A 36 13.67 7.05 4.81
N HIS A 37 13.70 8.36 4.49
CA HIS A 37 13.69 8.85 3.11
C HIS A 37 14.82 8.33 2.22
N GLN A 38 15.96 7.97 2.82
CA GLN A 38 17.12 7.51 2.05
C GLN A 38 16.93 6.08 1.53
N CYS A 39 16.13 5.27 2.22
CA CYS A 39 15.90 3.87 1.88
C CYS A 39 14.45 3.56 1.50
N CYS A 40 13.53 4.53 1.65
CA CYS A 40 12.12 4.37 1.36
C CYS A 40 11.63 5.33 0.28
N LYS A 41 10.83 4.80 -0.64
CA LYS A 41 9.99 5.56 -1.56
C LYS A 41 8.58 5.62 -1.01
N PHE A 42 8.12 6.82 -0.63
CA PHE A 42 6.75 7.02 -0.20
C PHE A 42 5.84 7.27 -1.40
N VAL A 43 4.77 6.50 -1.51
CA VAL A 43 3.72 6.70 -2.51
C VAL A 43 2.41 7.04 -1.81
N LEU A 44 1.73 8.07 -2.31
CA LEU A 44 0.50 8.58 -1.73
C LEU A 44 -0.68 8.25 -2.64
N SER A 45 -1.83 7.99 -2.03
CA SER A 45 -3.07 7.76 -2.76
C SER A 45 -3.36 8.87 -3.78
N PRO A 46 -3.75 8.51 -5.02
CA PRO A 46 -4.20 9.48 -6.01
C PRO A 46 -5.57 10.08 -5.66
N TYR A 47 -6.34 9.42 -4.78
CA TYR A 47 -7.72 9.79 -4.44
C TYR A 47 -7.84 10.75 -3.26
N ASP A 48 -6.77 10.98 -2.53
CA ASP A 48 -6.84 11.85 -1.36
C ASP A 48 -6.85 13.32 -1.75
N HIS A 49 -7.59 14.12 -0.98
CA HIS A 49 -7.70 15.55 -1.25
C HIS A 49 -6.36 16.23 -1.01
N LYS A 50 -6.01 17.27 -1.81
CA LYS A 50 -4.71 17.97 -1.70
C LYS A 50 -4.40 18.49 -0.30
N SER A 51 -5.41 18.86 0.49
CA SER A 51 -5.23 19.28 1.89
C SER A 51 -4.75 18.15 2.80
N GLN A 52 -5.10 16.89 2.48
CA GLN A 52 -4.64 15.68 3.19
C GLN A 52 -3.22 15.26 2.75
N LYS A 53 -2.69 15.85 1.67
CA LYS A 53 -1.33 15.59 1.16
C LYS A 53 -0.25 16.42 1.87
N LYS A 54 -0.60 17.29 2.83
CA LYS A 54 0.37 18.03 3.66
C LYS A 54 0.99 17.07 4.69
N ARG A 55 2.09 16.43 4.30
CA ARG A 55 2.80 15.40 5.08
C ARG A 55 4.13 15.90 5.66
N GLY A 56 4.13 17.16 6.11
CA GLY A 56 5.36 17.84 6.57
C GLY A 56 6.44 17.85 5.48
N ASP A 57 7.66 17.46 5.86
CA ASP A 57 8.83 17.44 4.95
C ASP A 57 8.96 16.14 4.15
N VAL A 58 7.99 15.23 4.27
CA VAL A 58 8.07 13.91 3.64
C VAL A 58 7.85 14.02 2.15
N LYS A 59 8.89 13.74 1.35
CA LYS A 59 8.78 13.63 -0.11
C LYS A 59 8.00 12.37 -0.49
N TRP A 60 7.03 12.53 -1.38
CA TRP A 60 6.18 11.44 -1.88
C TRP A 60 5.93 11.57 -3.38
N GLU A 61 5.59 10.46 -4.01
CA GLU A 61 5.07 10.38 -5.37
C GLU A 61 3.61 9.89 -5.36
N LEU A 62 2.88 10.07 -6.46
CA LEU A 62 1.54 9.49 -6.55
C LEU A 62 1.65 7.99 -6.83
N ALA A 63 0.84 7.22 -6.10
CA ALA A 63 0.65 5.81 -6.38
C ALA A 63 -0.10 5.61 -7.72
N THR A 64 0.15 4.47 -8.36
CA THR A 64 -0.57 4.03 -9.55
C THR A 64 -2.06 3.93 -9.23
N PRO A 65 -2.94 4.63 -9.96
CA PRO A 65 -4.36 4.59 -9.68
C PRO A 65 -4.96 3.23 -10.02
N SER A 66 -6.13 2.97 -9.46
CA SER A 66 -7.01 1.83 -9.74
C SER A 66 -8.45 2.30 -9.97
N GLN A 67 -9.06 1.88 -11.07
CA GLN A 67 -10.46 2.12 -11.43
C GLN A 67 -11.00 3.52 -11.06
N ALA A 68 -10.15 4.55 -11.22
CA ALA A 68 -10.44 5.88 -10.76
C ALA A 68 -11.63 6.44 -11.55
N GLN A 69 -12.65 6.93 -10.87
CA GLN A 69 -13.74 7.66 -11.50
C GLN A 69 -13.50 9.16 -11.36
N TRP A 70 -14.19 9.97 -12.18
CA TRP A 70 -14.12 11.43 -12.11
C TRP A 70 -14.35 11.99 -10.69
N ARG A 71 -15.24 11.34 -9.91
CA ARG A 71 -15.51 11.72 -8.51
C ARG A 71 -14.38 11.39 -7.54
N ASP A 72 -13.49 10.47 -7.91
CA ASP A 72 -12.36 10.04 -7.09
C ASP A 72 -11.08 10.82 -7.44
N SER A 73 -11.05 11.50 -8.59
CA SER A 73 -9.87 12.24 -9.03
C SER A 73 -9.78 13.60 -8.34
N HIS A 74 -9.06 13.65 -7.21
CA HIS A 74 -8.53 14.90 -6.65
C HIS A 74 -7.16 15.26 -7.25
N MET A 75 -6.81 14.64 -8.39
CA MET A 75 -5.60 14.89 -9.17
C MET A 75 -5.68 16.23 -9.88
N SER A 76 -4.57 16.96 -9.90
CA SER A 76 -4.48 18.13 -10.76
C SER A 76 -4.08 17.74 -12.17
N LEU A 77 -4.37 18.59 -13.16
CA LEU A 77 -3.88 18.45 -14.55
C LEU A 77 -2.34 18.36 -14.67
N LYS A 78 -1.58 18.69 -13.61
CA LYS A 78 -0.12 18.52 -13.57
C LYS A 78 0.31 17.15 -13.04
N ASP A 79 -0.61 16.41 -12.43
CA ASP A 79 -0.41 15.09 -11.85
C ASP A 79 -0.82 13.97 -12.83
N THR A 80 -1.32 14.32 -14.03
CA THR A 80 -1.83 13.39 -15.05
C THR A 80 -0.70 12.80 -15.89
N HIS A 81 0.25 12.12 -15.25
CA HIS A 81 1.28 11.33 -15.94
C HIS A 81 0.86 9.89 -16.22
N PHE A 82 -0.31 9.47 -15.71
CA PHE A 82 -0.84 8.13 -15.89
C PHE A 82 -1.56 7.97 -17.24
N SER A 83 -1.31 6.84 -17.89
CA SER A 83 -2.03 6.39 -19.07
C SER A 83 -3.42 5.86 -18.71
N TRP A 84 -4.31 5.72 -19.69
CA TRP A 84 -5.62 5.09 -19.46
C TRP A 84 -5.51 3.65 -18.95
N GLU A 85 -4.48 2.93 -19.37
CA GLU A 85 -4.15 1.58 -18.92
C GLU A 85 -3.81 1.56 -17.42
N ASP A 86 -3.10 2.58 -16.94
CA ASP A 86 -2.75 2.72 -15.51
C ASP A 86 -3.99 2.91 -14.65
N HIS A 87 -5.13 3.33 -15.20
CA HIS A 87 -6.38 3.45 -14.45
C HIS A 87 -7.18 2.14 -14.35
N LYS A 88 -6.79 1.06 -15.02
CA LYS A 88 -7.50 -0.22 -14.92
C LYS A 88 -7.31 -0.84 -13.53
N ALA A 89 -8.33 -1.50 -12.99
CA ALA A 89 -8.19 -2.30 -11.78
C ALA A 89 -7.17 -3.42 -11.99
N SER A 90 -6.49 -3.83 -10.92
CA SER A 90 -5.76 -5.10 -10.96
C SER A 90 -6.72 -6.29 -10.86
N GLU A 91 -6.19 -7.49 -11.09
CA GLU A 91 -6.88 -8.76 -10.85
C GLU A 91 -7.26 -8.99 -9.38
N LYS A 92 -6.68 -8.23 -8.44
CA LYS A 92 -6.91 -8.36 -7.00
C LYS A 92 -8.11 -7.58 -6.50
N LEU A 93 -8.59 -6.58 -7.25
CA LEU A 93 -9.61 -5.65 -6.75
C LEU A 93 -10.92 -6.35 -6.35
N SER A 94 -11.37 -7.33 -7.13
CA SER A 94 -12.60 -8.09 -6.81
C SER A 94 -12.45 -8.89 -5.51
N GLU A 95 -11.28 -9.51 -5.30
CA GLU A 95 -10.98 -10.30 -4.12
C GLU A 95 -10.84 -9.39 -2.87
N ILE A 96 -10.22 -8.22 -3.03
CA ILE A 96 -10.17 -7.20 -1.97
C ILE A 96 -11.60 -6.85 -1.50
N TYR A 97 -12.51 -6.53 -2.42
CA TYR A 97 -13.90 -6.20 -2.05
C TYR A 97 -14.67 -7.36 -1.42
N SER A 98 -14.29 -8.61 -1.72
CA SER A 98 -14.89 -9.76 -1.05
C SER A 98 -14.51 -9.86 0.44
N ILE A 99 -13.35 -9.29 0.81
CA ILE A 99 -12.83 -9.30 2.19
C ILE A 99 -13.37 -8.12 2.98
N ILE A 100 -13.22 -6.90 2.45
CA ILE A 100 -13.53 -5.66 3.20
C ILE A 100 -14.95 -5.14 2.95
N GLY A 101 -15.70 -5.76 2.06
CA GLY A 101 -17.00 -5.30 1.58
C GLY A 101 -16.91 -4.42 0.31
N ASN A 102 -18.06 -4.13 -0.29
CA ASN A 102 -18.17 -3.38 -1.56
C ASN A 102 -19.11 -2.17 -1.47
N GLY A 103 -19.39 -1.69 -0.25
CA GLY A 103 -20.21 -0.51 -0.03
C GLY A 103 -19.50 0.80 -0.42
N PRO A 104 -20.19 1.95 -0.33
CA PRO A 104 -19.63 3.24 -0.73
C PRO A 104 -18.36 3.65 0.03
N ARG A 105 -18.25 3.24 1.30
CA ARG A 105 -17.07 3.50 2.14
C ARG A 105 -15.93 2.56 1.76
N GLU A 106 -16.24 1.28 1.66
CA GLU A 106 -15.31 0.19 1.37
C GLU A 106 -14.75 0.29 -0.05
N ARG A 107 -15.49 0.91 -0.96
CA ARG A 107 -15.00 1.22 -2.30
C ARG A 107 -13.68 1.98 -2.25
N ARG A 108 -13.59 3.04 -1.44
CA ARG A 108 -12.37 3.85 -1.35
C ARG A 108 -11.24 3.03 -0.75
N ASP A 109 -11.50 2.28 0.30
CA ASP A 109 -10.51 1.40 0.93
C ASP A 109 -9.95 0.37 -0.07
N GLY A 110 -10.83 -0.24 -0.87
CA GLY A 110 -10.41 -1.19 -1.90
C GLY A 110 -9.58 -0.55 -3.01
N LEU A 111 -9.91 0.68 -3.42
CA LEU A 111 -9.08 1.44 -4.35
C LEU A 111 -7.68 1.74 -3.80
N HIS A 112 -7.56 2.06 -2.50
CA HIS A 112 -6.27 2.29 -1.87
C HIS A 112 -5.43 1.00 -1.85
N LEU A 113 -6.02 -0.13 -1.43
CA LEU A 113 -5.34 -1.42 -1.39
C LEU A 113 -4.89 -1.88 -2.78
N ASP A 114 -5.74 -1.70 -3.80
CA ASP A 114 -5.39 -2.05 -5.17
C ASP A 114 -4.32 -1.12 -5.75
N SER A 115 -4.40 0.18 -5.46
CA SER A 115 -3.37 1.15 -5.86
C SER A 115 -2.02 0.86 -5.21
N ALA A 116 -2.01 0.41 -3.95
CA ALA A 116 -0.81 -0.03 -3.25
C ALA A 116 -0.18 -1.26 -3.90
N PHE A 117 -1.00 -2.26 -4.21
CA PHE A 117 -0.57 -3.46 -4.94
C PHE A 117 0.04 -3.10 -6.30
N LYS A 118 -0.67 -2.28 -7.09
CA LYS A 118 -0.19 -1.82 -8.40
C LYS A 118 1.06 -0.96 -8.36
N SER A 119 1.31 -0.29 -7.24
CA SER A 119 2.52 0.51 -7.04
C SER A 119 3.71 -0.31 -6.56
N GLY A 120 3.55 -1.64 -6.37
CA GLY A 120 4.59 -2.50 -5.82
C GLY A 120 4.92 -2.17 -4.36
N ALA A 121 3.93 -1.72 -3.59
CA ALA A 121 4.15 -1.40 -2.18
C ALA A 121 4.63 -2.64 -1.42
N HIS A 122 5.56 -2.44 -0.50
CA HIS A 122 6.01 -3.45 0.46
C HIS A 122 5.31 -3.25 1.82
N ILE A 123 4.92 -2.00 2.08
CA ILE A 123 4.29 -1.55 3.31
C ILE A 123 3.09 -0.67 2.95
N PHE A 124 1.97 -0.87 3.64
CA PHE A 124 0.77 -0.04 3.59
C PHE A 124 0.52 0.56 4.97
N LEU A 125 0.60 1.89 5.08
CA LEU A 125 0.30 2.61 6.31
C LEU A 125 -1.11 3.15 6.25
N THR A 126 -1.92 2.82 7.24
CA THR A 126 -3.32 3.25 7.32
C THR A 126 -3.69 3.81 8.68
N SER A 127 -4.64 4.73 8.69
CA SER A 127 -5.33 5.16 9.92
C SER A 127 -6.66 4.42 10.15
N ASP A 128 -7.10 3.59 9.20
CA ASP A 128 -8.35 2.86 9.33
C ASP A 128 -8.17 1.56 10.13
N ILE A 129 -8.36 1.69 11.44
CA ILE A 129 -8.30 0.55 12.36
C ILE A 129 -9.49 -0.42 12.18
N GLY A 130 -10.62 0.09 11.68
CA GLY A 130 -11.90 -0.60 11.73
C GLY A 130 -12.08 -1.61 10.61
N ASN A 131 -11.68 -1.27 9.38
CA ASN A 131 -11.88 -2.14 8.21
C ASN A 131 -10.57 -2.67 7.65
N ILE A 132 -9.68 -1.82 7.14
CA ILE A 132 -8.43 -2.30 6.51
C ILE A 132 -7.56 -3.04 7.53
N TRP A 133 -7.27 -2.42 8.67
CA TRP A 133 -6.35 -3.00 9.65
C TRP A 133 -6.93 -4.26 10.31
N SER A 134 -8.24 -4.32 10.56
CA SER A 134 -8.88 -5.50 11.17
C SER A 134 -8.83 -6.74 10.25
N HIS A 135 -8.88 -6.54 8.92
CA HIS A 135 -8.77 -7.61 7.92
C HIS A 135 -7.33 -7.89 7.46
N ARG A 136 -6.31 -7.25 8.03
CA ARG A 136 -4.91 -7.34 7.56
C ARG A 136 -4.38 -8.77 7.42
N HIS A 137 -4.76 -9.68 8.32
CA HIS A 137 -4.31 -11.07 8.31
C HIS A 137 -4.75 -11.85 7.05
N VAL A 138 -5.83 -11.41 6.39
CA VAL A 138 -6.30 -11.97 5.10
C VAL A 138 -5.75 -11.16 3.93
N LEU A 139 -5.62 -9.84 4.09
CA LEU A 139 -5.16 -8.93 3.04
C LEU A 139 -3.65 -9.05 2.76
N GLU A 140 -2.81 -9.19 3.78
CA GLU A 140 -1.35 -9.22 3.63
C GLU A 140 -0.88 -10.40 2.74
N PRO A 141 -1.35 -11.65 2.93
CA PRO A 141 -0.99 -12.76 2.05
C PRO A 141 -1.51 -12.59 0.62
N LEU A 142 -2.69 -11.98 0.46
CA LEU A 142 -3.29 -11.73 -0.84
C LEU A 142 -2.48 -10.73 -1.67
N LEU A 143 -2.02 -9.67 -1.02
CA LEU A 143 -1.44 -8.49 -1.67
C LEU A 143 0.09 -8.46 -1.63
N GLY A 144 0.72 -9.31 -0.82
CA GLY A 144 2.19 -9.43 -0.75
C GLY A 144 2.88 -8.26 -0.05
N PHE A 145 2.14 -7.45 0.72
CA PHE A 145 2.69 -6.35 1.52
C PHE A 145 2.20 -6.39 2.97
N ARG A 146 2.89 -5.68 3.85
CA ARG A 146 2.51 -5.57 5.27
C ARG A 146 1.67 -4.33 5.54
N ILE A 147 0.63 -4.48 6.35
CA ILE A 147 -0.27 -3.39 6.74
C ILE A 147 0.04 -3.00 8.18
N PHE A 148 0.34 -1.73 8.41
CA PHE A 148 0.61 -1.20 9.75
C PHE A 148 -0.29 -0.02 10.09
N TYR A 149 -0.56 0.11 11.38
CA TYR A 149 -1.19 1.29 11.97
C TYR A 149 -0.10 2.14 12.65
N PRO A 150 0.45 3.17 11.98
CA PRO A 150 1.69 3.81 12.38
C PRO A 150 1.61 4.48 13.75
N ASP A 151 0.43 4.94 14.20
CA ASP A 151 0.27 5.56 15.51
C ASP A 151 0.57 4.61 16.68
N LEU A 152 0.49 3.28 16.46
CA LEU A 152 0.83 2.26 17.46
C LEU A 152 2.10 1.47 17.11
N GLU A 153 2.49 1.45 15.83
CA GLU A 153 3.44 0.45 15.30
C GLU A 153 4.72 1.07 14.68
N VAL A 154 5.07 2.33 14.97
CA VAL A 154 6.25 3.01 14.38
C VAL A 154 7.53 2.15 14.44
N ASN A 155 7.84 1.56 15.59
CA ASN A 155 9.05 0.76 15.75
C ASN A 155 9.00 -0.54 14.94
N LEU A 156 7.83 -1.19 14.86
CA LEU A 156 7.64 -2.40 14.07
C LEU A 156 7.82 -2.13 12.57
N VAL A 157 7.36 -0.96 12.10
CA VAL A 157 7.60 -0.51 10.73
C VAL A 157 9.10 -0.38 10.45
N LYS A 158 9.85 0.28 11.35
CA LYS A 158 11.31 0.46 11.21
C LYS A 158 12.05 -0.87 11.21
N GLU A 159 11.72 -1.77 12.12
CA GLU A 159 12.30 -3.11 12.18
C GLU A 159 11.99 -3.94 10.93
N PHE A 160 10.77 -3.81 10.39
CA PHE A 160 10.40 -4.48 9.16
C PHE A 160 11.21 -3.94 7.96
N ILE A 161 11.37 -2.62 7.86
CA ILE A 161 12.19 -1.98 6.82
C ILE A 161 13.64 -2.45 6.92
N ASN A 162 14.22 -2.47 8.12
CA ASN A 162 15.59 -2.96 8.32
C ASN A 162 15.75 -4.42 7.89
N ARG A 163 14.73 -5.27 8.10
CA ARG A 163 14.75 -6.67 7.64
C ARG A 163 14.62 -6.81 6.12
N LEU A 164 13.93 -5.89 5.45
CA LEU A 164 13.84 -5.89 3.98
C LEU A 164 15.15 -5.46 3.30
N LEU A 165 15.97 -4.66 4.00
CA LEU A 165 17.21 -4.08 3.49
C LEU A 165 18.47 -4.88 3.89
N ALA A 166 18.35 -5.81 4.84
CA ALA A 166 19.44 -6.66 5.33
C ALA A 166 19.62 -7.92 4.48
#